data_AF-A0A9D8DA72-F1
#
_entry.id   AF-A0A9D8DA72-F1
#
_cell.length_a   1.000
_cell.length_b   1.000
_cell.length_c   1.000
_cell.angle_alpha   90.00
_cell.angle_beta   90.00
_cell.angle_gamma   90.00
#
_symmetry.space_group_name_H-M   'P 1'
#
loop_
_entity.id
_entity.type
_entity.pdbx_description
1 polymer ?
#
loop_
_entity_poly.entity_id
_entity_poly.type
_entity_poly.pdbx_seq_one_letter_code
_entity_poly.pdbx_strand_id
1 'polypeptide(L)'
;EIDGLLAEGRRPLVVGGTGLYLRAALSELELLPPVPPELRAGVESELERRGPEALHAALPAEHAEGVDPNDRKRVARLTELVRAGVEPHAGAEPLWSTDLRRPALLVGLSMDRERLAARIDARVDAMVAAGVADEVREVAEAGASRTARAALGFEPLLQGHDAPPSADEVEAVKAAHRRYARRQLTWMRRMEGVTVVDRTGLDDAGVASGIVSLLERR
;
A
#
# COMPACT_ATOMS: atom_id res chain seq x y z
N GLU A 1 -9.09 -16.35 -10.08
CA GLU A 1 -7.82 -17.11 -10.05
C GLU A 1 -7.74 -18.07 -8.87
N ILE A 2 -7.79 -17.60 -7.61
CA ILE A 2 -7.74 -18.46 -6.41
C ILE A 2 -8.75 -19.61 -6.49
N ASP A 3 -10.02 -19.30 -6.76
CA ASP A 3 -11.08 -20.31 -6.84
C ASP A 3 -10.86 -21.32 -7.99
N GLY A 4 -10.29 -20.89 -9.12
CA GLY A 4 -9.96 -21.78 -10.22
C GLY A 4 -8.87 -22.78 -9.83
N LEU A 5 -7.80 -22.30 -9.19
CA LEU A 5 -6.72 -23.14 -8.69
C LEU A 5 -7.20 -24.12 -7.61
N LEU A 6 -8.11 -23.69 -6.73
CA LEU A 6 -8.72 -24.58 -5.74
C LEU A 6 -9.58 -25.66 -6.41
N ALA A 7 -10.34 -25.32 -7.45
CA ALA A 7 -11.14 -26.27 -8.23
C ALA A 7 -10.27 -27.31 -8.96
N GLU A 8 -9.04 -26.95 -9.33
CA GLU A 8 -8.03 -27.87 -9.89
C GLU A 8 -7.34 -28.75 -8.82
N GLY A 9 -7.70 -28.63 -7.54
CA GLY A 9 -7.05 -29.36 -6.44
C GLY A 9 -5.66 -28.84 -6.08
N ARG A 10 -5.31 -27.62 -6.50
CA ARG A 10 -4.03 -26.97 -6.17
C ARG A 10 -4.13 -26.20 -4.86
N ARG A 11 -2.98 -25.79 -4.32
CA ARG A 11 -2.88 -24.96 -3.11
C ARG A 11 -2.33 -23.57 -3.47
N PRO A 12 -3.19 -22.55 -3.66
CA PRO A 12 -2.74 -21.21 -4.03
C PRO A 12 -1.92 -20.57 -2.91
N LEU A 13 -0.82 -19.92 -3.28
CA LEU A 13 -0.04 -19.08 -2.38
C LEU A 13 -0.14 -17.63 -2.85
N VAL A 14 -0.79 -16.79 -2.04
CA VAL A 14 -0.92 -15.36 -2.31
C VAL A 14 0.19 -14.63 -1.56
N VAL A 15 1.10 -13.98 -2.28
CA VAL A 15 2.26 -13.29 -1.70
C VAL A 15 2.20 -11.80 -2.01
N GLY A 16 2.42 -10.97 -0.99
CA GLY A 16 2.47 -9.53 -1.18
C GLY A 16 2.64 -8.78 0.13
N GLY A 17 2.89 -7.47 0.03
CA GLY A 17 3.02 -6.58 1.19
C GLY A 17 1.96 -5.48 1.25
N THR A 18 1.04 -5.43 0.29
CA THR A 18 -0.01 -4.40 0.25
C THR A 18 -1.24 -4.90 1.01
N GLY A 19 -1.36 -4.50 2.28
CA GLY A 19 -2.43 -4.97 3.17
C GLY A 19 -3.85 -4.82 2.60
N LEU A 20 -4.14 -3.69 1.93
CA LEU A 20 -5.43 -3.47 1.28
C LEU A 20 -5.71 -4.49 0.17
N TYR A 21 -4.72 -4.86 -0.64
CA TYR A 21 -4.91 -5.80 -1.76
C TYR A 21 -5.05 -7.23 -1.24
N LEU A 22 -4.29 -7.59 -0.20
CA LEU A 22 -4.45 -8.87 0.49
C LEU A 22 -5.86 -8.98 1.10
N ARG A 23 -6.35 -7.93 1.77
CA ARG A 23 -7.72 -7.89 2.28
C ARG A 23 -8.77 -8.02 1.16
N ALA A 24 -8.62 -7.26 0.08
CA ALA A 24 -9.53 -7.33 -1.06
C ALA A 24 -9.58 -8.72 -1.70
N ALA A 25 -8.43 -9.41 -1.77
CA ALA A 25 -8.34 -10.75 -2.34
C ALA A 25 -8.89 -11.85 -1.41
N LEU A 26 -8.77 -11.67 -0.09
CA LEU A 26 -9.04 -12.72 0.89
C LEU A 26 -10.36 -12.56 1.64
N SER A 27 -10.95 -11.36 1.69
CA SER A 27 -12.19 -11.05 2.42
C SER A 27 -13.20 -10.35 1.51
N GLU A 28 -14.46 -10.34 1.93
CA GLU A 28 -15.45 -9.44 1.32
C GLU A 28 -15.06 -7.99 1.59
N LEU A 29 -15.09 -7.17 0.53
CA LEU A 29 -14.73 -5.75 0.58
C LEU A 29 -15.93 -4.96 0.04
N GLU A 30 -16.45 -4.07 0.87
CA GLU A 30 -17.52 -3.17 0.45
C GLU A 30 -16.92 -1.98 -0.29
N LEU A 31 -17.05 -2.03 -1.61
CA LEU A 31 -16.61 -0.96 -2.48
C LEU A 31 -17.80 -0.06 -2.81
N LEU A 32 -17.66 1.23 -2.50
CA LEU A 32 -18.58 2.24 -3.02
C LEU A 32 -18.47 2.30 -4.54
N PRO A 33 -19.58 2.60 -5.23
CA PRO A 33 -19.58 2.72 -6.69
C PRO A 33 -18.54 3.72 -7.19
N PRO A 34 -18.01 3.50 -8.40
CA PRO A 34 -17.13 4.47 -9.04
C PRO A 34 -17.89 5.77 -9.30
N VAL A 35 -17.24 6.88 -8.99
CA VAL A 35 -17.73 8.22 -9.29
C VAL A 35 -17.35 8.60 -10.74
N PRO A 36 -18.22 9.33 -11.49
CA PRO A 36 -17.94 9.76 -12.85
C PRO A 36 -16.57 10.46 -13.00
N PRO A 37 -15.80 10.17 -14.07
CA PRO A 37 -14.48 10.74 -14.28
C PRO A 37 -14.45 12.28 -14.26
N GLU A 38 -15.49 12.92 -14.79
CA GLU A 38 -15.60 14.37 -14.90
C GLU A 38 -15.71 15.02 -13.51
N LEU A 39 -16.46 14.38 -12.61
CA LEU A 39 -16.59 14.83 -11.23
C LEU A 39 -15.25 14.71 -10.50
N ARG A 40 -14.55 13.57 -10.67
CA ARG A 40 -13.21 13.36 -10.10
C ARG A 40 -12.24 14.44 -10.58
N ALA A 41 -12.20 14.70 -11.88
CA ALA A 41 -11.34 15.74 -12.45
C ALA A 41 -11.68 17.14 -11.89
N GLY A 42 -12.98 17.45 -11.72
CA GLY A 42 -13.43 18.70 -11.10
C GLY A 42 -12.96 18.86 -9.65
N VAL A 43 -13.09 17.80 -8.84
CA VAL A 43 -12.63 17.80 -7.44
C VAL A 43 -11.10 17.93 -7.36
N GLU A 44 -10.35 17.22 -8.22
CA GLU A 44 -8.89 17.34 -8.29
C GLU A 44 -8.45 18.77 -8.62
N SER A 45 -9.05 19.39 -9.63
CA SER A 45 -8.74 20.79 -10.00
C SER A 45 -9.04 21.77 -8.86
N GLU A 46 -10.11 21.53 -8.11
CA GLU A 46 -10.47 22.35 -6.96
C GLU A 46 -9.51 22.15 -5.78
N LEU A 47 -9.10 20.92 -5.52
CA LEU A 47 -8.10 20.56 -4.51
C LEU A 47 -6.74 21.21 -4.80
N GLU A 48 -6.36 21.32 -6.06
CA GLU A 48 -5.15 22.03 -6.50
C GLU A 48 -5.27 23.55 -6.29
N ARG A 49 -6.42 24.13 -6.64
CA ARG A 49 -6.64 25.59 -6.57
C ARG A 49 -6.85 26.11 -5.16
N ARG A 50 -7.63 25.38 -4.34
CA ARG A 50 -8.12 25.84 -3.03
C ARG A 50 -7.50 25.11 -1.85
N GLY A 51 -6.85 23.97 -2.09
CA GLY A 51 -6.29 23.13 -1.04
C GLY A 51 -7.33 22.24 -0.34
N PRO A 52 -6.86 21.24 0.43
CA PRO A 52 -7.73 20.25 1.07
C PRO A 52 -8.60 20.85 2.19
N GLU A 53 -8.07 21.79 2.98
CA GLU A 53 -8.81 22.41 4.08
C GLU A 53 -10.08 23.14 3.59
N ALA A 54 -10.00 23.81 2.45
CA ALA A 54 -11.14 24.50 1.86
C ALA A 54 -12.22 23.55 1.34
N LEU A 55 -11.82 22.36 0.83
CA LEU A 55 -12.76 21.31 0.45
C LEU A 55 -13.35 20.64 1.68
N HIS A 56 -12.53 20.39 2.70
CA HIS A 56 -12.96 19.81 3.98
C HIS A 56 -14.03 20.68 4.65
N ALA A 57 -13.80 21.99 4.74
CA ALA A 57 -14.76 22.95 5.31
C ALA A 57 -16.07 23.06 4.52
N ALA A 58 -16.10 22.59 3.26
CA ALA A 58 -17.29 22.58 2.43
C ALA A 58 -18.08 21.25 2.51
N LEU A 59 -17.57 20.24 3.24
CA LEU A 59 -18.27 18.98 3.47
C LEU A 59 -19.38 19.14 4.52
N PRO A 60 -20.46 18.34 4.45
CA PRO A 60 -21.39 18.18 5.56
C PRO A 60 -20.65 17.78 6.85
N ALA A 61 -21.10 18.32 7.99
CA ALA A 61 -20.41 18.16 9.28
C ALA A 61 -20.22 16.68 9.66
N GLU A 62 -21.25 15.84 9.45
CA GLU A 62 -21.19 14.40 9.74
C GLU A 62 -20.08 13.66 8.98
N HIS A 63 -19.67 14.17 7.82
CA HIS A 63 -18.61 13.58 7.01
C HIS A 63 -17.25 14.18 7.34
N ALA A 64 -17.20 15.47 7.65
CA ALA A 64 -15.97 16.21 7.96
C ALA A 64 -15.29 15.72 9.24
N GLU A 65 -16.05 15.29 10.26
CA GLU A 65 -15.54 14.83 11.56
C GLU A 65 -14.62 13.60 11.46
N GLY A 66 -14.86 12.71 10.48
CA GLY A 66 -14.12 11.45 10.32
C GLY A 66 -12.81 11.55 9.52
N VAL A 67 -12.43 12.75 9.07
CA VAL A 67 -11.27 12.95 8.19
C VAL A 67 -10.44 14.15 8.61
N ASP A 68 -9.11 13.97 8.63
CA ASP A 68 -8.17 15.07 8.87
C ASP A 68 -8.22 16.07 7.69
N PRO A 69 -8.35 17.39 7.93
CA PRO A 69 -8.39 18.40 6.89
C PRO A 69 -7.17 18.41 5.96
N ASN A 70 -6.02 17.88 6.41
CA ASN A 70 -4.81 17.79 5.63
C ASN A 70 -4.69 16.49 4.83
N ASP A 71 -5.58 15.51 5.05
CA ASP A 71 -5.60 14.28 4.26
C ASP A 71 -6.24 14.53 2.89
N ARG A 72 -5.46 15.12 2.00
CA ARG A 72 -5.83 15.46 0.61
C ARG A 72 -6.59 14.35 -0.10
N LYS A 73 -6.18 13.09 0.08
CA LYS A 73 -6.77 11.94 -0.62
C LYS A 73 -8.14 11.60 -0.05
N ARG A 74 -8.28 11.56 1.28
CA ARG A 74 -9.56 11.26 1.92
C ARG A 74 -10.55 12.40 1.73
N VAL A 75 -10.11 13.65 1.84
CA VAL A 75 -10.96 14.83 1.58
C VAL A 75 -11.47 14.84 0.13
N ALA A 76 -10.59 14.61 -0.85
CA ALA A 76 -11.00 14.54 -2.25
C ALA A 76 -12.01 13.41 -2.49
N ARG A 77 -11.72 12.19 -1.99
CA ARG A 77 -12.63 11.04 -2.16
C ARG A 77 -13.99 11.27 -1.49
N LEU A 78 -14.02 11.89 -0.32
CA LEU A 78 -15.25 12.19 0.38
C LEU A 78 -16.07 13.26 -0.37
N THR A 79 -15.39 14.30 -0.87
CA THR A 79 -16.01 15.33 -1.72
C THR A 79 -16.60 14.72 -2.99
N GLU A 80 -15.90 13.78 -3.63
CA GLU A 80 -16.39 13.04 -4.79
C GLU A 80 -17.68 12.29 -4.49
N LEU A 81 -17.73 11.56 -3.37
CA LEU A 81 -18.88 10.73 -2.98
C LEU A 81 -20.11 11.59 -2.66
N VAL A 82 -19.93 12.62 -1.83
CA VAL A 82 -21.01 13.55 -1.45
C VAL A 82 -21.61 14.22 -2.69
N ARG A 83 -20.77 14.71 -3.61
CA ARG A 83 -21.24 15.35 -4.86
C ARG A 83 -21.89 14.37 -5.83
N ALA A 84 -21.51 13.10 -5.79
CA ALA A 84 -22.14 12.04 -6.57
C ALA A 84 -23.46 11.53 -5.95
N GLY A 85 -23.86 12.03 -4.78
CA GLY A 85 -25.02 11.53 -4.04
C GLY A 85 -24.83 10.10 -3.52
N VAL A 86 -23.57 9.67 -3.36
CA VAL A 86 -23.22 8.36 -2.80
C VAL A 86 -22.92 8.56 -1.34
N GLU A 87 -23.70 7.92 -0.48
CA GLU A 87 -23.48 7.96 0.96
C GLU A 87 -22.09 7.39 1.29
N PRO A 88 -21.18 8.19 1.87
CA PRO A 88 -19.90 7.69 2.33
C PRO A 88 -20.12 6.69 3.46
N HIS A 89 -19.23 5.70 3.61
CA HIS A 89 -19.27 4.84 4.78
C HIS A 89 -19.20 5.71 6.06
N ALA A 90 -20.22 5.59 6.92
CA ALA A 90 -20.17 6.17 8.26
C ALA A 90 -18.92 5.62 8.95
N GLY A 91 -18.08 6.49 9.51
CA GLY A 91 -16.70 6.17 9.94
C GLY A 91 -16.52 5.06 10.98
N ALA A 92 -17.59 4.37 11.39
CA ALA A 92 -17.59 3.26 12.33
C ALA A 92 -17.66 1.87 11.67
N GLU A 93 -18.17 1.72 10.44
CA GLU A 93 -18.29 0.38 9.83
C GLU A 93 -16.99 -0.06 9.11
N PRO A 94 -16.50 -1.28 9.36
CA PRO A 94 -15.31 -1.78 8.67
C PRO A 94 -15.58 -1.92 7.17
N LEU A 95 -14.68 -1.39 6.34
CA LEU A 95 -14.74 -1.52 4.87
C LEU A 95 -14.66 -2.98 4.36
N TRP A 96 -14.33 -3.93 5.23
CA TRP A 96 -14.16 -5.34 4.89
C TRP A 96 -14.69 -6.23 5.99
N SER A 97 -15.16 -7.42 5.61
CA SER A 97 -15.49 -8.47 6.54
C SER A 97 -14.25 -8.97 7.29
N THR A 98 -14.44 -9.35 8.56
CA THR A 98 -13.45 -10.12 9.33
C THR A 98 -13.25 -11.51 8.74
N ASP A 99 -14.28 -12.05 8.09
CA ASP A 99 -14.26 -13.40 7.52
C ASP A 99 -13.43 -13.46 6.24
N LEU A 100 -12.84 -14.64 6.03
CA LEU A 100 -12.14 -14.97 4.80
C LEU A 100 -13.10 -15.63 3.83
N ARG A 101 -13.03 -15.26 2.54
CA ARG A 101 -13.80 -15.86 1.44
C ARG A 101 -13.58 -17.37 1.34
N ARG A 102 -12.37 -17.82 1.70
CA ARG A 102 -11.95 -19.23 1.74
C ARG A 102 -11.14 -19.48 3.01
N PRO A 103 -11.20 -20.69 3.60
CA PRO A 103 -10.30 -21.07 4.68
C PRO A 103 -8.84 -20.90 4.22
N ALA A 104 -8.08 -20.07 4.93
CA ALA A 104 -6.68 -19.81 4.62
C ALA A 104 -5.81 -19.76 5.88
N LEU A 105 -4.53 -20.09 5.70
CA LEU A 105 -3.49 -19.78 6.68
C LEU A 105 -2.92 -18.41 6.32
N LEU A 106 -3.12 -17.43 7.20
CA LEU A 106 -2.51 -16.12 7.06
C LEU A 106 -1.17 -16.11 7.78
N VAL A 107 -0.09 -15.86 7.05
CA VAL A 107 1.27 -15.76 7.61
C VAL A 107 1.81 -14.37 7.35
N GLY A 108 2.29 -13.73 8.42
CA GLY A 108 3.00 -12.46 8.35
C GLY A 108 4.47 -12.64 8.72
N LEU A 109 5.39 -12.17 7.88
CA LEU A 109 6.81 -12.20 8.19
C LEU A 109 7.22 -10.92 8.94
N SER A 110 7.78 -11.09 10.14
CA SER A 110 8.41 -10.00 10.89
C SER A 110 9.90 -10.21 11.01
N MET A 111 10.62 -9.15 11.35
CA MET A 111 12.05 -9.18 11.66
C MET A 111 12.33 -8.13 12.73
N ASP A 112 13.39 -8.33 13.49
CA ASP A 112 14.00 -7.30 14.31
C ASP A 112 14.11 -5.97 13.54
N ARG A 113 13.83 -4.88 14.25
CA ARG A 113 13.65 -3.56 13.65
C ARG A 113 14.95 -3.04 13.02
N GLU A 114 16.07 -3.25 13.69
CA GLU A 114 17.38 -2.76 13.24
C GLU A 114 17.86 -3.58 12.06
N ARG A 115 17.72 -4.91 12.11
CA ARG A 115 18.03 -5.79 10.99
C ARG A 115 17.15 -5.52 9.77
N LEU A 116 15.86 -5.26 9.96
CA LEU A 116 14.96 -4.88 8.87
C LEU A 116 15.38 -3.57 8.21
N ALA A 117 15.73 -2.55 9.01
CA ALA A 117 16.22 -1.28 8.50
C ALA A 117 17.52 -1.47 7.69
N ALA A 118 18.49 -2.21 8.24
CA ALA A 118 19.75 -2.49 7.54
C ALA A 118 19.53 -3.24 6.22
N ARG A 119 18.62 -4.23 6.18
CA ARG A 119 18.28 -4.93 4.93
C ARG A 119 17.60 -4.03 3.90
N ILE A 120 16.72 -3.12 4.35
CA ILE A 120 16.09 -2.13 3.47
C ILE A 120 17.14 -1.22 2.86
N ASP A 121 18.05 -0.71 3.69
CA ASP A 121 19.08 0.23 3.27
C ASP A 121 20.04 -0.43 2.26
N ALA A 122 20.52 -1.64 2.56
CA ALA A 122 21.37 -2.41 1.66
C ALA A 122 20.66 -2.75 0.33
N ARG A 123 19.35 -3.02 0.35
CA ARG A 123 18.57 -3.26 -0.87
C ARG A 123 18.48 -2.00 -1.74
N VAL A 124 18.29 -0.83 -1.13
CA VAL A 124 18.27 0.44 -1.87
C VAL A 124 19.64 0.74 -2.46
N ASP A 125 20.72 0.53 -1.70
CA ASP A 125 22.09 0.70 -2.22
C ASP A 125 22.36 -0.22 -3.41
N ALA A 126 21.90 -1.48 -3.35
CA ALA A 126 21.99 -2.41 -4.47
C ALA A 126 21.17 -1.97 -5.70
N MET A 127 19.97 -1.41 -5.49
CA MET A 127 19.15 -0.86 -6.59
C MET A 127 19.85 0.33 -7.28
N VAL A 128 20.46 1.23 -6.48
CA VAL A 128 21.21 2.38 -7.00
C VAL A 128 22.43 1.90 -7.80
N ALA A 129 23.20 0.96 -7.25
CA ALA A 129 24.33 0.36 -7.95
C ALA A 129 23.93 -0.37 -9.25
N ALA A 130 22.71 -0.89 -9.30
CA ALA A 130 22.15 -1.56 -10.48
C ALA A 130 21.52 -0.60 -11.51
N GLY A 131 21.55 0.72 -11.29
CA GLY A 131 21.07 1.70 -12.26
C GLY A 131 19.58 2.02 -12.18
N VAL A 132 18.93 1.88 -11.01
CA VAL A 132 17.48 2.22 -10.87
C VAL A 132 17.16 3.68 -11.24
N ALA A 133 18.12 4.60 -11.15
CA ALA A 133 17.94 5.98 -11.59
C ALA A 133 17.77 6.09 -13.12
N ASP A 134 18.46 5.23 -13.88
CA ASP A 134 18.30 5.14 -15.34
C ASP A 134 16.91 4.62 -15.69
N GLU A 135 16.46 3.56 -15.02
CA GLU A 135 15.09 3.01 -15.19
C GLU A 135 14.01 4.07 -14.91
N VAL A 136 14.15 4.83 -13.83
CA VAL A 136 13.20 5.91 -13.49
C VAL A 136 13.15 6.98 -14.57
N ARG A 137 14.30 7.35 -15.15
CA ARG A 137 14.38 8.32 -16.25
C ARG A 137 13.72 7.80 -17.52
N GLU A 138 14.03 6.58 -17.94
CA GLU A 138 13.39 5.95 -19.11
C GLU A 138 11.86 5.91 -18.96
N VAL A 139 11.37 5.52 -17.78
CA VAL A 139 9.93 5.48 -17.51
C VAL A 139 9.33 6.90 -17.50
N ALA A 140 10.03 7.90 -16.98
CA ALA A 140 9.58 9.28 -16.98
C ALA A 140 9.48 9.85 -18.41
N GLU A 141 10.48 9.60 -19.25
CA GLU A 141 10.51 10.01 -20.67
C GLU A 141 9.42 9.31 -21.49
N ALA A 142 9.13 8.04 -21.18
CA ALA A 142 8.03 7.29 -21.80
C ALA A 142 6.63 7.76 -21.38
N GLY A 143 6.51 8.83 -20.58
CA GLY A 143 5.22 9.35 -20.15
C GLY A 143 4.66 8.63 -18.92
N ALA A 144 5.49 8.43 -17.89
CA ALA A 144 5.11 7.80 -16.63
C ALA A 144 3.72 8.26 -16.13
N SER A 145 2.82 7.30 -15.92
CA SER A 145 1.51 7.57 -15.33
C SER A 145 1.65 8.17 -13.91
N ARG A 146 0.60 8.85 -13.45
CA ARG A 146 0.54 9.38 -12.08
C ARG A 146 0.80 8.29 -11.02
N THR A 147 0.31 7.07 -11.25
CA THR A 147 0.51 5.92 -10.35
C THR A 147 1.98 5.47 -10.33
N ALA A 148 2.63 5.42 -11.49
CA ALA A 148 4.04 5.08 -11.58
C ALA A 148 4.93 6.10 -10.86
N ARG A 149 4.66 7.40 -11.05
CA ARG A 149 5.36 8.49 -10.36
C ARG A 149 5.18 8.48 -8.84
N ALA A 150 4.10 7.88 -8.34
CA ALA A 150 3.86 7.72 -6.91
C ALA A 150 4.61 6.55 -6.27
N ALA A 151 5.37 5.76 -7.05
CA ALA A 151 6.20 4.69 -6.55
C ALA A 151 7.29 5.22 -5.58
N LEU A 152 7.67 4.39 -4.61
CA LEU A 152 8.67 4.78 -3.61
C LEU A 152 10.01 5.04 -4.30
N GLY A 153 10.55 6.23 -4.09
CA GLY A 153 11.84 6.63 -4.63
C GLY A 153 11.83 7.15 -6.05
N PHE A 154 10.69 7.13 -6.76
CA PHE A 154 10.61 7.64 -8.13
C PHE A 154 11.04 9.12 -8.20
N GLU A 155 10.40 10.01 -7.44
CA GLU A 155 10.71 11.43 -7.50
C GLU A 155 12.14 11.77 -7.02
N PRO A 156 12.62 11.26 -5.85
CA PRO A 156 14.01 11.49 -5.45
C PRO A 156 15.06 10.99 -6.46
N LEU A 157 14.79 9.89 -7.16
CA LEU A 157 15.72 9.33 -8.16
C LEU A 157 15.64 10.04 -9.52
N LEU A 158 14.55 10.75 -9.79
CA LEU A 158 14.36 11.52 -11.02
C LEU A 158 15.08 12.88 -10.99
N GLN A 159 15.31 13.45 -9.79
CA GLN A 159 15.90 14.79 -9.62
C GLN A 159 17.39 14.86 -10.03
N GLY A 160 18.11 13.74 -9.98
CA GLY A 160 19.47 13.60 -10.46
C GLY A 160 19.54 13.58 -11.99
N HIS A 161 19.69 14.76 -12.60
CA HIS A 161 19.94 14.91 -14.04
C HIS A 161 21.33 14.37 -14.42
N ASP A 162 21.40 13.42 -15.36
CA ASP A 162 22.60 12.79 -15.97
C ASP A 162 23.74 12.36 -15.02
N ALA A 163 23.51 12.42 -13.71
CA ALA A 163 24.47 12.19 -12.66
C ALA A 163 23.95 11.08 -11.72
N PRO A 164 24.85 10.36 -11.05
CA PRO A 164 24.46 9.43 -10.00
C PRO A 164 23.65 10.14 -8.90
N PRO A 165 22.66 9.47 -8.29
CA PRO A 165 21.93 10.03 -7.16
C PRO A 165 22.89 10.45 -6.04
N SER A 166 22.65 11.64 -5.49
CA SER A 166 23.34 12.15 -4.31
C SER A 166 23.04 11.31 -3.07
N ALA A 167 23.88 11.44 -2.04
CA ALA A 167 23.68 10.73 -0.77
C ALA A 167 22.32 11.07 -0.12
N ASP A 168 21.87 12.32 -0.25
CA ASP A 168 20.60 12.79 0.30
C ASP A 168 19.39 12.20 -0.43
N GLU A 169 19.46 12.08 -1.76
CA GLU A 169 18.41 11.41 -2.56
C GLU A 169 18.32 9.93 -2.19
N VAL A 170 19.45 9.24 -2.09
CA VAL A 170 19.49 7.83 -1.67
C VAL A 170 18.92 7.67 -0.26
N GLU A 171 19.26 8.54 0.70
CA GLU A 171 18.66 8.49 2.03
C GLU A 171 17.16 8.80 2.03
N ALA A 172 16.68 9.70 1.17
CA ALA A 172 15.26 9.95 1.02
C ALA A 172 14.50 8.69 0.58
N VAL A 173 15.07 7.92 -0.36
CA VAL A 173 14.56 6.62 -0.80
C VAL A 173 14.56 5.61 0.35
N LYS A 174 15.69 5.45 1.06
CA LYS A 174 15.82 4.56 2.23
C LYS A 174 14.78 4.90 3.31
N ALA A 175 14.67 6.17 3.67
CA ALA A 175 13.69 6.65 4.65
C ALA A 175 12.24 6.36 4.19
N ALA A 176 11.92 6.54 2.90
CA ALA A 176 10.62 6.21 2.35
C ALA A 176 10.30 4.71 2.45
N HIS A 177 11.25 3.83 2.10
CA HIS A 177 11.09 2.39 2.24
C HIS A 177 10.95 1.95 3.70
N ARG A 178 11.75 2.50 4.63
CA ARG A 178 11.61 2.23 6.07
C ARG A 178 10.25 2.68 6.60
N ARG A 179 9.75 3.85 6.19
CA ARG A 179 8.38 4.31 6.53
C ARG A 179 7.32 3.35 5.97
N TYR A 180 7.48 2.89 4.74
CA TYR A 180 6.54 1.96 4.12
C TYR A 180 6.52 0.61 4.84
N ALA A 181 7.68 0.02 5.14
CA ALA A 181 7.78 -1.22 5.91
C ALA A 181 7.09 -1.12 7.28
N ARG A 182 7.25 0.02 7.98
CA ARG A 182 6.51 0.26 9.24
C ARG A 182 4.99 0.26 9.03
N ARG A 183 4.49 0.89 7.97
CA ARG A 183 3.05 0.87 7.63
C ARG A 183 2.57 -0.55 7.33
N GLN A 184 3.35 -1.35 6.61
CA GLN A 184 3.02 -2.75 6.32
C GLN A 184 2.92 -3.59 7.58
N LEU A 185 3.87 -3.44 8.52
CA LEU A 185 3.82 -4.10 9.82
C LEU A 185 2.61 -3.65 10.66
N THR A 186 2.26 -2.37 10.64
CA THR A 186 1.04 -1.87 11.30
C THR A 186 -0.21 -2.49 10.70
N TRP A 187 -0.29 -2.60 9.37
CA TRP A 187 -1.39 -3.28 8.68
C TRP A 187 -1.48 -4.75 9.08
N MET A 188 -0.36 -5.48 9.03
CA MET A 188 -0.28 -6.88 9.42
C MET A 188 -0.78 -7.12 10.85
N ARG A 189 -0.42 -6.26 11.81
CA ARG A 189 -0.88 -6.36 13.21
C ARG A 189 -2.39 -6.15 13.38
N ARG A 190 -3.05 -5.49 12.42
CA ARG A 190 -4.51 -5.29 12.41
C ARG A 190 -5.26 -6.40 11.68
N MET A 191 -4.54 -7.33 11.04
CA MET A 191 -5.16 -8.46 10.38
C MET A 191 -5.41 -9.57 11.40
N GLU A 192 -6.68 -9.85 11.64
CA GLU A 192 -7.12 -10.95 12.49
C GLU A 192 -6.70 -12.30 11.91
N GLY A 193 -6.33 -13.25 12.76
CA GLY A 193 -5.94 -14.60 12.36
C GLY A 193 -4.56 -14.72 11.69
N VAL A 194 -3.78 -13.64 11.59
CA VAL A 194 -2.38 -13.71 11.12
C VAL A 194 -1.50 -14.41 12.15
N THR A 195 -0.82 -15.47 11.69
CA THR A 195 0.31 -16.06 12.42
C THR A 195 1.58 -15.32 12.05
N VAL A 196 2.20 -14.65 13.01
CA VAL A 196 3.46 -13.92 12.78
C VAL A 196 4.64 -14.88 12.92
N VAL A 197 5.49 -14.93 11.90
CA VAL A 197 6.75 -15.66 11.90
C VAL A 197 7.89 -14.64 11.93
N ASP A 198 8.60 -14.61 13.06
CA ASP A 198 9.83 -13.82 13.16
C ASP A 198 10.97 -14.55 12.43
N ARG A 199 11.41 -13.96 11.33
CA ARG A 199 12.52 -14.50 10.53
C ARG A 199 13.90 -14.04 11.02
N THR A 200 14.00 -13.39 12.17
CA THR A 200 15.27 -12.91 12.71
C THR A 200 16.24 -14.06 12.93
N GLY A 201 17.35 -14.05 12.19
CA GLY A 201 18.37 -15.10 12.27
C GLY A 201 18.04 -16.39 11.51
N LEU A 202 16.91 -16.43 10.79
CA LEU A 202 16.54 -17.54 9.94
C LEU A 202 16.83 -17.22 8.46
N ASP A 203 17.32 -18.21 7.74
CA ASP A 203 17.39 -18.18 6.28
C ASP A 203 16.01 -18.47 5.66
N ASP A 204 15.92 -18.34 4.33
CA ASP A 204 14.63 -18.49 3.64
C ASP A 204 14.09 -19.92 3.74
N ALA A 205 14.96 -20.94 3.76
CA ALA A 205 14.59 -22.34 3.90
C ALA A 205 14.04 -22.65 5.30
N GLY A 206 14.66 -22.12 6.36
CA GLY A 206 14.20 -22.26 7.74
C GLY A 206 12.84 -21.61 7.96
N VAL A 207 12.63 -20.42 7.41
CA VAL A 207 11.31 -19.75 7.44
C VAL A 207 10.26 -20.57 6.69
N ALA A 208 10.58 -21.04 5.47
CA ALA A 208 9.66 -21.83 4.67
C ALA A 208 9.25 -23.13 5.37
N SER A 209 10.22 -23.85 5.95
CA SER A 209 9.97 -25.06 6.74
C SER A 209 9.02 -24.80 7.91
N GLY A 210 9.24 -23.72 8.67
CA GLY A 210 8.35 -23.32 9.75
C GLY A 210 6.91 -23.04 9.30
N ILE A 211 6.74 -22.45 8.12
CA ILE A 211 5.42 -22.20 7.51
C ILE A 211 4.75 -23.51 7.08
N VAL A 212 5.50 -24.44 6.49
CA VAL A 212 4.98 -25.76 6.11
C VAL A 212 4.48 -26.52 7.35
N SER A 213 5.25 -26.53 8.44
CA SER A 213 4.80 -27.15 9.69
C SER A 213 3.56 -26.49 10.30
N LEU A 214 3.31 -25.19 10.05
CA LEU A 214 2.05 -24.54 10.44
C LEU A 214 0.87 -25.05 9.62
N LEU A 215 1.08 -25.36 8.33
CA LEU A 215 0.05 -25.91 7.46
C LEU A 215 -0.32 -27.35 7.82
N GLU A 216 0.63 -28.15 8.31
CA GLU A 216 0.41 -29.56 8.69
C GLU A 216 -0.32 -29.71 10.03
N ARG A 217 -0.28 -28.69 10.89
CA ARG A 217 -0.97 -28.68 12.20
C ARG A 217 -2.44 -28.29 12.12
N ARG A 218 -2.95 -27.95 10.94
CA ARG A 218 -4.35 -27.58 10.68
C ARG A 218 -5.01 -28.64 9.82
#